data_AF-S4PJ86-F1
#
_entry.id   AF-S4PJ86-F1
#
_cell.length_a   1.000
_cell.length_b   1.000
_cell.length_c   1.000
_cell.angle_alpha   90.00
_cell.angle_beta   90.00
_cell.angle_gamma   90.00
#
_symmetry.space_group_name_H-M   'P 1'
#
loop_
_entity.id
_entity.type
_entity.pdbx_description
1 polymer ?
#
loop_
_entity_poly.entity_id
_entity_poly.type
_entity_poly.pdbx_seq_one_letter_code
_entity_poly.pdbx_strand_id
1 'polypeptide(L)'
;DDTQEFHRLWSALQFLYCIPVGETQFTVEELFGEGLHWAGCTIIALLGQQRRFEALDFCYHILRVQRVDGKDELVKGIPLKRMVDRIR
;
A
#
# COMPACT_ATOMS: atom_id res chain seq x y z
N ASP A 1 -0.39 -7.02 -18.87
CA ASP A 1 0.21 -6.82 -17.54
C ASP A 1 0.16 -8.12 -16.76
N ASP A 2 1.31 -8.79 -16.61
CA ASP A 2 1.44 -10.00 -15.80
C ASP A 2 1.50 -9.66 -14.31
N THR A 3 0.76 -10.41 -13.48
CA THR A 3 0.76 -10.29 -12.02
C THR A 3 1.40 -11.49 -11.33
N GLN A 4 2.34 -12.14 -12.02
CA GLN A 4 2.93 -13.41 -11.56
C GLN A 4 4.11 -13.23 -10.60
N GLU A 5 4.53 -11.98 -10.35
CA GLU A 5 5.68 -11.67 -9.50
C GLU A 5 5.26 -11.31 -8.08
N PHE A 6 6.08 -11.68 -7.09
CA PHE A 6 5.83 -11.42 -5.68
C PHE A 6 5.56 -9.95 -5.38
N HIS A 7 6.28 -9.03 -6.02
CA HIS A 7 6.06 -7.60 -5.79
C HIS A 7 4.65 -7.12 -6.14
N ARG A 8 3.96 -7.79 -7.09
CA ARG A 8 2.56 -7.48 -7.43
C ARG A 8 1.60 -7.95 -6.37
N LEU A 9 1.86 -9.13 -5.79
CA LEU A 9 1.15 -9.61 -4.60
C LEU A 9 1.38 -8.66 -3.43
N TRP A 10 2.62 -8.24 -3.20
CA TRP A 10 2.96 -7.32 -2.13
C TRP A 10 2.27 -5.96 -2.30
N SER A 11 2.20 -5.41 -3.52
CA SER A 11 1.41 -4.21 -3.80
C SER A 11 -0.07 -4.34 -3.45
N ALA A 12 -0.67 -5.52 -3.66
CA ALA A 12 -2.06 -5.77 -3.28
C ALA A 12 -2.23 -5.86 -1.75
N LEU A 13 -1.27 -6.45 -1.05
CA LEU A 13 -1.24 -6.44 0.42
C LEU A 13 -1.08 -5.02 0.97
N GLN A 14 -0.17 -4.23 0.39
CA GLN A 14 0.01 -2.82 0.70
C GLN A 14 -1.26 -2.00 0.52
N PHE A 15 -1.98 -2.27 -0.57
CA PHE A 15 -3.30 -1.67 -0.77
C PHE A 15 -4.25 -1.98 0.39
N LEU A 16 -4.32 -3.24 0.84
CA LEU A 16 -5.23 -3.65 1.91
C LEU A 16 -4.91 -3.00 3.26
N TYR A 17 -3.64 -3.01 3.70
CA TYR A 17 -3.29 -2.46 5.02
C TYR A 17 -3.23 -0.93 5.06
N CYS A 18 -3.13 -0.27 3.90
CA CYS A 18 -3.30 1.18 3.81
C CYS A 18 -4.78 1.62 3.86
N ILE A 19 -5.76 0.71 3.76
CA ILE A 19 -7.17 1.06 3.94
C ILE A 19 -7.41 1.48 5.39
N PRO A 20 -7.93 2.70 5.65
CA PRO A 20 -8.27 3.13 6.99
C PRO A 20 -9.34 2.22 7.61
N VAL A 21 -9.05 1.71 8.81
CA VAL A 21 -10.00 0.95 9.63
C VAL A 21 -10.80 1.88 10.55
N GLY A 22 -11.91 1.39 11.10
CA GLY A 22 -12.70 2.14 12.08
C GLY A 22 -11.98 2.31 13.42
N GLU A 23 -12.40 3.28 14.24
CA GLU A 23 -11.73 3.63 15.51
C GLU A 23 -11.66 2.48 16.53
N THR A 24 -12.54 1.49 16.41
CA THR A 24 -12.59 0.32 17.32
C THR A 24 -11.83 -0.90 16.78
N GLN A 25 -11.14 -0.77 15.64
CA GLN A 25 -10.45 -1.87 14.96
C GLN A 25 -8.94 -1.65 15.03
N PHE A 26 -8.19 -2.74 15.24
CA PHE A 26 -6.74 -2.69 15.21
C PHE A 26 -6.24 -2.55 13.77
N THR A 27 -5.23 -1.72 13.63
CA THR A 27 -4.44 -1.54 12.42
C THR A 27 -3.43 -2.69 12.25
N VAL A 28 -2.89 -2.84 11.04
CA VAL A 28 -1.88 -3.89 10.77
C VAL A 28 -0.60 -3.63 11.53
N GLU A 29 -0.24 -2.36 11.72
CA GLU A 29 0.92 -1.94 12.49
C GLU A 29 0.76 -2.28 13.98
N GLU A 30 -0.45 -2.18 14.55
CA GLU A 30 -0.71 -2.59 15.94
C GLU A 30 -0.65 -4.11 16.13
N LEU A 31 -1.03 -4.89 15.12
CA LEU A 31 -1.05 -6.35 15.20
C LEU A 31 0.29 -7.01 14.90
N PHE A 32 1.05 -6.48 13.95
CA PHE A 32 2.26 -7.12 13.41
C PHE A 32 3.52 -6.25 13.52
N GLY A 33 3.38 -4.98 13.91
CA GLY A 33 4.48 -4.01 13.96
C GLY A 33 5.16 -3.84 12.60
N GLU A 34 6.45 -3.51 12.65
CA GLU A 34 7.29 -3.35 11.47
C GLU A 34 7.69 -4.67 10.82
N GLY A 35 7.55 -5.80 11.53
CA GLY A 35 8.04 -7.11 11.08
C GLY A 35 7.43 -7.55 9.75
N LEU A 36 6.16 -7.21 9.52
CA LEU A 36 5.47 -7.49 8.26
C LEU A 36 6.14 -6.77 7.08
N HIS A 37 6.40 -5.47 7.23
CA HIS A 37 7.09 -4.67 6.22
C HIS A 37 8.51 -5.15 5.96
N TRP A 38 9.27 -5.44 7.03
CA TRP A 38 10.61 -6.02 6.92
C TRP A 38 10.62 -7.32 6.12
N ALA A 39 9.68 -8.23 6.39
CA ALA A 39 9.58 -9.49 5.66
C ALA A 39 9.28 -9.28 4.18
N GLY A 40 8.26 -8.47 3.85
CA GLY A 40 7.91 -8.19 2.45
C GLY A 40 9.02 -7.51 1.67
N CYS A 41 9.62 -6.46 2.24
CA CYS A 41 10.75 -5.75 1.65
C CYS A 41 11.96 -6.68 1.47
N THR A 42 12.24 -7.56 2.43
CA THR A 42 13.33 -8.54 2.33
C THR A 42 13.11 -9.49 1.15
N ILE A 43 11.89 -10.03 0.97
CA ILE A 43 11.59 -10.93 -0.15
C ILE A 43 11.71 -10.19 -1.48
N ILE A 44 11.12 -9.00 -1.60
CA ILE A 44 11.25 -8.16 -2.81
C ILE A 44 12.73 -7.90 -3.11
N ALA A 45 13.52 -7.64 -2.07
CA ALA A 45 14.93 -7.34 -2.22
C ALA A 45 15.75 -8.54 -2.72
N LEU A 46 15.54 -9.69 -2.10
CA LEU A 46 16.22 -10.95 -2.47
C LEU A 46 15.83 -11.43 -3.87
N LEU A 47 14.61 -11.15 -4.33
CA LEU A 47 14.15 -11.49 -5.68
C LEU A 47 14.55 -10.44 -6.74
N GLY A 48 15.22 -9.35 -6.36
CA GLY A 48 15.61 -8.29 -7.29
C GLY A 48 14.41 -7.55 -7.91
N GLN A 49 13.29 -7.44 -7.18
CA GLN A 49 12.04 -6.86 -7.68
C GLN A 49 11.80 -5.41 -7.26
N GLN A 50 12.73 -4.78 -6.53
CA GLN A 50 12.58 -3.45 -5.94
C GLN A 50 12.21 -2.37 -6.96
N ARG A 51 12.97 -2.26 -8.06
CA ARG A 51 12.72 -1.22 -9.09
C ARG A 51 11.36 -1.37 -9.76
N ARG A 52 10.91 -2.61 -9.96
CA ARG A 52 9.61 -2.92 -10.55
C ARG A 52 8.48 -2.62 -9.56
N PHE A 53 8.70 -2.92 -8.28
CA PHE A 53 7.79 -2.54 -7.20
C PHE A 53 7.60 -1.02 -7.16
N GLU A 54 8.67 -0.23 -7.10
CA GLU A 54 8.61 1.23 -7.05
C GLU A 54 7.86 1.84 -8.27
N ALA A 55 8.04 1.26 -9.45
CA ALA A 55 7.37 1.70 -10.66
C ALA A 55 5.88 1.32 -10.68
N LEU A 56 5.55 0.09 -10.29
CA LEU A 56 4.25 -0.54 -10.53
C LEU A 56 3.37 -0.71 -9.28
N ASP A 57 3.79 -0.20 -8.12
CA ASP A 57 2.99 -0.28 -6.91
C ASP A 57 1.68 0.51 -6.99
N PHE A 58 0.58 -0.11 -6.55
CA PHE A 58 -0.76 0.47 -6.62
C PHE A 58 -0.89 1.68 -5.70
N CYS A 59 -0.42 1.57 -4.46
CA CYS A 59 -0.51 2.66 -3.47
C CYS A 59 0.33 3.86 -3.90
N TYR A 60 1.55 3.63 -4.40
CA TYR A 60 2.38 4.71 -4.93
C TYR A 60 1.75 5.38 -6.16
N HIS A 61 1.04 4.64 -7.00
CA HIS A 61 0.28 5.23 -8.10
C HIS A 61 -0.87 6.11 -7.58
N ILE A 62 -1.68 5.62 -6.64
CA ILE A 62 -2.79 6.39 -6.04
C ILE A 62 -2.28 7.66 -5.36
N LEU A 63 -1.21 7.57 -4.54
CA LEU A 63 -0.58 8.72 -3.89
C LEU A 63 -0.09 9.76 -4.93
N ARG A 64 0.54 9.31 -6.02
CA ARG A 64 1.03 10.20 -7.08
C ARG A 64 -0.11 10.93 -7.78
N VAL A 65 -1.20 10.23 -8.12
CA VAL A 65 -2.37 10.83 -8.78
C VAL A 65 -3.08 11.80 -7.84
N GLN A 66 -3.31 11.42 -6.58
CA GLN A 66 -3.97 12.27 -5.59
C GLN A 66 -3.18 13.56 -5.31
N ARG A 67 -1.84 13.51 -5.35
CA ARG A 67 -1.01 14.72 -5.23
C ARG A 67 -1.17 15.69 -6.40
N VAL A 68 -1.54 15.20 -7.58
CA VAL A 68 -1.71 16.03 -8.78
C VAL A 68 -3.11 16.66 -8.79
N ASP A 69 -4.15 15.88 -8.50
CA ASP A 69 -5.53 16.36 -8.59
C ASP A 69 -6.08 16.94 -7.27
N GLY A 70 -5.46 16.63 -6.13
CA GLY A 70 -5.85 17.11 -4.82
C GLY A 70 -7.19 16.58 -4.32
N LYS A 71 -7.76 15.55 -4.93
CA LYS A 71 -9.10 15.07 -4.58
C LYS A 71 -9.16 14.47 -3.18
N ASP A 72 -10.28 14.69 -2.52
CA ASP A 72 -10.64 14.11 -1.22
C ASP A 72 -12.10 13.66 -1.26
N GLU A 73 -12.30 12.44 -1.74
CA GLU A 73 -13.62 11.85 -1.94
C GLU A 73 -13.76 10.57 -1.12
N LEU A 74 -15.01 10.19 -0.83
CA LEU A 74 -15.34 8.92 -0.22
C LEU A 74 -15.58 7.87 -1.32
N VAL A 75 -14.56 7.05 -1.62
CA VAL A 75 -14.64 6.03 -2.66
C VAL A 75 -14.96 4.68 -2.03
N LYS A 76 -16.14 4.12 -2.30
CA LYS A 76 -16.60 2.85 -1.71
C LYS A 76 -16.53 2.83 -0.16
N GLY A 77 -16.81 3.98 0.47
CA GLY A 77 -16.72 4.13 1.92
C GLY A 77 -15.30 4.34 2.46
N ILE A 78 -14.29 4.39 1.59
CA ILE A 78 -12.89 4.64 1.95
C ILE A 78 -12.60 6.14 1.79
N PRO A 79 -12.25 6.86 2.87
CA PRO A 79 -11.84 8.26 2.77
C PRO A 79 -10.46 8.35 2.09
N LEU A 80 -10.43 8.87 0.86
CA LEU A 80 -9.23 8.90 0.02
C LEU A 80 -8.06 9.60 0.71
N LYS A 81 -8.30 10.75 1.36
CA LYS A 81 -7.23 11.48 2.03
C LYS A 81 -6.55 10.68 3.13
N ARG A 82 -7.34 10.03 4.01
CA ARG A 82 -6.80 9.17 5.08
C ARG A 82 -6.03 7.98 4.53
N MET A 83 -6.50 7.37 3.44
CA MET A 83 -5.79 6.27 2.79
C MET A 83 -4.42 6.74 2.26
N VAL A 84 -4.39 7.89 1.59
CA VAL A 84 -3.15 8.46 1.03
C VAL A 84 -2.16 8.87 2.13
N ASP A 85 -2.67 9.38 3.26
CA ASP A 85 -1.83 9.70 4.42
C ASP A 85 -1.21 8.43 5.05
N ARG A 86 -1.88 7.27 4.99
CA ARG A 86 -1.33 5.97 5.43
C ARG A 86 -0.30 5.36 4.46
N ILE A 87 -0.31 5.77 3.19
CA ILE A 87 0.66 5.29 2.19
C ILE A 87 2.03 5.98 2.35
N ARG A 88 2.03 7.20 2.91
CA ARG A 88 3.21 8.05 3.06
C ARG A 88 4.04 7.67 4.29
#